data_AF-A0A3N4SDU2-F1
#
_entry.id   AF-A0A3N4SDU2-F1
#
_cell.length_a   1.000
_cell.length_b   1.000
_cell.length_c   1.000
_cell.angle_alpha   90.00
_cell.angle_beta   90.00
_cell.angle_gamma   90.00
#
_symmetry.space_group_name_H-M   'P 1'
#
loop_
_entity.id
_entity.type
_entity.pdbx_description
1 polymer ?
#
loop_
_entity_poly.entity_id
_entity_poly.type
_entity_poly.pdbx_seq_one_letter_code
_entity_poly.pdbx_strand_id
1 'polypeptide(L)'
;MRPATAFRLGATVAALLCALLAVHPPDAHAVSYTKITGSGSTWSSNALDQWRRNISANLGMTVNFTANGSSQGREQFKNGVVDFAVSEIPYGLTEQGVTDAPPTRGYAYMPIVAGGTAFMYNLKIGGKAVTNLRLSGDSIAKMFTGRITMWNAPEIKADNPGLTLPARRIVPVVRSDGSGTTAQFTTWMAKEQPATWNAYCAQVGRGSNCGMTSYYPVLTGSSMIAKSGSLGVSGFVRQPQAEGSITYVEYSYAIKTGFPVAKMLNSSGYYVEPTASSVAVALTGAQIDQDKSSSNYLTQILDNVYENSDRRTYPMSSYSYMILPTSIGGDKNPMTEAKGLSLGTFGRYFLCDGQQQAEELGYSPLPKNLVQAGFDQLEKVPGAPTSSININDCRNPTFSGGVNTLIKNAPYPKSCDKKGTTQCSDGTAGAKTPTQVNQSANGGSTSGGSGSGGGSGSGGSSGTTGGSGSAGGTDANGDGKPGTGTSAGGTGGASVDPDTGQVLGDGASSGTTNVAANPMNVGYGSQLGMRGALMALSAVLLLGVVVGPPLVARTMAARARRRGGAA
;
A
#
# COMPACT_ATOMS: atom_id res chain seq x y z
N MET A 1 -10.82 77.60 9.56
CA MET A 1 -11.74 76.55 9.06
C MET A 1 -13.01 76.61 9.87
N ARG A 2 -14.17 76.77 9.23
CA ARG A 2 -15.47 76.89 9.89
C ARG A 2 -15.90 75.54 10.50
N PRO A 3 -16.65 75.51 11.61
CA PRO A 3 -17.02 74.25 12.28
C PRO A 3 -17.88 73.30 11.41
N ALA A 4 -18.62 73.85 10.43
CA ALA A 4 -19.49 73.08 9.54
C ALA A 4 -18.78 72.02 8.67
N THR A 5 -17.51 72.19 8.30
CA THR A 5 -16.79 71.20 7.47
C THR A 5 -16.28 69.99 8.27
N ALA A 6 -15.98 70.15 9.56
CA ALA A 6 -15.57 69.03 10.40
C ALA A 6 -16.73 68.04 10.65
N PHE A 7 -17.94 68.56 10.84
CA PHE A 7 -19.14 67.74 11.06
C PHE A 7 -19.53 66.93 9.82
N ARG A 8 -19.43 67.55 8.62
CA ARG A 8 -19.67 66.84 7.34
C ARG A 8 -18.66 65.71 7.09
N LEU A 9 -17.38 65.93 7.41
CA LEU A 9 -16.35 64.90 7.25
C LEU A 9 -16.59 63.70 8.19
N GLY A 10 -16.96 63.97 9.45
CA GLY A 10 -17.32 62.94 10.42
C GLY A 10 -18.54 62.13 10.00
N ALA A 11 -19.58 62.78 9.49
CA ALA A 11 -20.77 62.10 8.96
C ALA A 11 -20.46 61.20 7.76
N THR A 12 -19.61 61.65 6.81
CA THR A 12 -19.19 60.80 5.68
C THR A 12 -18.34 59.60 6.10
N VAL A 13 -17.46 59.76 7.10
CA VAL A 13 -16.64 58.65 7.62
C VAL A 13 -17.51 57.64 8.38
N ALA A 14 -18.48 58.11 9.19
CA ALA A 14 -19.45 57.23 9.86
C ALA A 14 -20.33 56.47 8.85
N ALA A 15 -20.82 57.14 7.81
CA ALA A 15 -21.60 56.49 6.76
C ALA A 15 -20.79 55.44 5.97
N LEU A 16 -19.51 55.72 5.68
CA LEU A 16 -18.60 54.74 5.05
C LEU A 16 -18.29 53.55 5.98
N LEU A 17 -18.12 53.77 7.29
CA LEU A 17 -17.96 52.67 8.25
C LEU A 17 -19.22 51.81 8.32
N CYS A 18 -20.41 52.41 8.39
CA CYS A 18 -21.68 51.67 8.40
C CYS A 18 -21.92 50.91 7.08
N ALA A 19 -21.52 51.48 5.93
CA ALA A 19 -21.58 50.78 4.65
C ALA A 19 -20.61 49.59 4.57
N LEU A 20 -19.41 49.71 5.15
CA LEU A 20 -18.45 48.61 5.27
C LEU A 20 -18.92 47.51 6.24
N LEU A 21 -19.63 47.87 7.32
CA LEU A 21 -20.23 46.92 8.26
C LEU A 21 -21.50 46.24 7.72
N ALA A 22 -22.15 46.82 6.71
CA ALA A 22 -23.30 46.20 6.03
C ALA A 22 -22.87 45.08 5.05
N VAL A 23 -21.63 45.12 4.54
CA VAL A 23 -21.05 44.04 3.74
C VAL A 23 -20.65 42.90 4.67
N HIS A 24 -21.64 42.08 5.02
CA HIS A 24 -21.35 40.76 5.56
C HIS A 24 -20.57 39.98 4.49
N PRO A 25 -19.41 39.37 4.81
CA PRO A 25 -18.83 38.40 3.90
C PRO A 25 -19.86 37.30 3.66
N PRO A 26 -20.01 36.78 2.42
CA PRO A 26 -20.91 35.66 2.18
C PRO A 26 -20.51 34.51 3.12
N ASP A 27 -21.51 33.86 3.73
CA ASP A 27 -21.27 32.79 4.68
C ASP A 27 -20.28 31.78 4.10
N ALA A 28 -19.15 31.63 4.79
CA ALA A 28 -18.10 30.70 4.40
C ALA A 28 -18.57 29.28 4.73
N HIS A 29 -19.48 28.76 3.89
CA HIS A 29 -19.97 27.39 3.95
C HIS A 29 -18.79 26.43 3.73
N ALA A 30 -18.17 26.02 4.83
CA ALA A 30 -17.22 24.92 4.83
C ALA A 30 -17.93 23.68 4.28
N VAL A 31 -17.33 23.05 3.28
CA VAL A 31 -17.88 21.85 2.66
C VAL A 31 -17.95 20.74 3.70
N SER A 32 -19.17 20.33 4.07
CA SER A 32 -19.39 19.28 5.05
C SER A 32 -19.37 17.92 4.38
N TYR A 33 -18.39 17.09 4.74
CA TYR A 33 -18.27 15.72 4.25
C TYR A 33 -18.97 14.75 5.21
N THR A 34 -19.95 13.99 4.69
CA THR A 34 -20.58 12.92 5.48
C THR A 34 -19.60 11.77 5.68
N LYS A 35 -19.53 11.22 6.90
CA LYS A 35 -18.73 10.02 7.21
C LYS A 35 -19.12 8.87 6.28
N ILE A 36 -18.12 8.25 5.66
CA ILE A 36 -18.28 7.03 4.86
C ILE A 36 -17.55 5.86 5.51
N THR A 37 -18.11 4.66 5.39
CA THR A 37 -17.55 3.42 5.94
C THR A 37 -17.37 2.39 4.84
N GLY A 38 -16.21 1.74 4.80
CA GLY A 38 -15.93 0.64 3.88
C GLY A 38 -15.31 -0.57 4.56
N SER A 39 -15.20 -1.67 3.82
CA SER A 39 -14.64 -2.93 4.34
C SER A 39 -14.00 -3.80 3.26
N GLY A 40 -13.10 -4.69 3.67
CA GLY A 40 -12.64 -5.82 2.86
C GLY A 40 -11.14 -6.01 2.88
N SER A 41 -10.53 -5.83 1.71
CA SER A 41 -9.15 -6.23 1.40
C SER A 41 -8.11 -5.82 2.43
N THR A 42 -7.41 -6.83 2.96
CA THR A 42 -6.13 -6.66 3.68
C THR A 42 -4.93 -6.56 2.74
N TRP A 43 -5.14 -6.61 1.42
CA TRP A 43 -4.07 -6.41 0.43
C TRP A 43 -3.90 -4.90 0.19
N SER A 44 -5.01 -4.15 0.03
CA SER A 44 -5.01 -2.70 -0.16
C SER A 44 -4.92 -1.87 1.13
N SER A 45 -5.01 -2.49 2.31
CA SER A 45 -5.25 -1.75 3.55
C SER A 45 -4.12 -0.81 3.97
N ASN A 46 -2.84 -1.13 3.73
CA ASN A 46 -1.74 -0.22 4.09
C ASN A 46 -1.80 1.10 3.28
N ALA A 47 -2.21 1.04 2.00
CA ALA A 47 -2.45 2.23 1.17
C ALA A 47 -3.69 3.00 1.65
N LEU A 48 -4.83 2.31 1.83
CA LEU A 48 -6.08 2.92 2.32
C LEU A 48 -5.90 3.61 3.68
N ASP A 49 -5.13 3.00 4.59
CA ASP A 49 -4.81 3.55 5.91
C ASP A 49 -4.01 4.85 5.81
N GLN A 50 -3.07 4.95 4.86
CA GLN A 50 -2.37 6.21 4.61
C GLN A 50 -3.29 7.27 4.00
N TRP A 51 -4.09 6.88 3.00
CA TRP A 51 -4.98 7.81 2.30
C TRP A 51 -6.08 8.36 3.21
N ARG A 52 -6.68 7.55 4.09
CA ARG A 52 -7.67 8.04 5.08
C ARG A 52 -7.05 9.00 6.10
N ARG A 53 -5.79 8.79 6.52
CA ARG A 53 -5.05 9.75 7.37
C ARG A 53 -4.85 11.07 6.64
N ASN A 54 -4.36 11.03 5.40
CA ASN A 54 -4.11 12.23 4.61
C ASN A 54 -5.41 13.02 4.35
N ILE A 55 -6.51 12.33 4.05
CA ILE A 55 -7.81 12.96 3.77
C ILE A 55 -8.46 13.55 5.03
N SER A 56 -8.32 12.89 6.18
CA SER A 56 -8.72 13.44 7.48
C SER A 56 -7.91 14.71 7.79
N ALA A 57 -6.59 14.68 7.63
CA ALA A 57 -5.72 15.83 7.88
C ALA A 57 -5.93 17.01 6.90
N ASN A 58 -6.19 16.72 5.62
CA ASN A 58 -6.27 17.74 4.57
C ASN A 58 -7.68 18.34 4.39
N LEU A 59 -8.74 17.56 4.61
CA LEU A 59 -10.13 17.95 4.33
C LEU A 59 -11.09 17.77 5.54
N GLY A 60 -10.62 17.27 6.68
CA GLY A 60 -11.48 16.96 7.83
C GLY A 60 -12.45 15.79 7.60
N MET A 61 -12.31 15.04 6.50
CA MET A 61 -13.25 14.00 6.11
C MET A 61 -12.95 12.66 6.78
N THR A 62 -13.95 12.09 7.45
CA THR A 62 -13.85 10.78 8.11
C THR A 62 -14.19 9.65 7.14
N VAL A 63 -13.16 8.89 6.77
CA VAL A 63 -13.27 7.61 6.06
C VAL A 63 -12.94 6.48 7.03
N ASN A 64 -13.92 5.63 7.34
CA ASN A 64 -13.71 4.40 8.12
C ASN A 64 -13.46 3.23 7.18
N PHE A 65 -12.53 2.34 7.53
CA PHE A 65 -12.28 1.12 6.77
C PHE A 65 -11.97 -0.07 7.70
N THR A 66 -12.62 -1.21 7.46
CA THR A 66 -12.40 -2.46 8.21
C THR A 66 -11.72 -3.49 7.31
N ALA A 67 -10.42 -3.72 7.53
CA ALA A 67 -9.61 -4.68 6.79
C ALA A 67 -9.80 -6.11 7.34
N ASN A 68 -10.77 -6.86 6.80
CA ASN A 68 -11.24 -8.15 7.30
C ASN A 68 -11.30 -9.27 6.24
N GLY A 69 -10.78 -9.03 5.04
CA GLY A 69 -10.78 -9.98 3.93
C GLY A 69 -11.77 -9.61 2.82
N SER A 70 -11.34 -9.77 1.58
CA SER A 70 -12.02 -9.27 0.39
C SER A 70 -13.44 -9.87 0.24
N SER A 71 -13.62 -11.15 0.55
CA SER A 71 -14.95 -11.80 0.54
C SER A 71 -15.89 -11.21 1.60
N GLN A 72 -15.37 -10.90 2.79
CA GLN A 72 -16.17 -10.30 3.87
C GLN A 72 -16.60 -8.86 3.54
N GLY A 73 -15.69 -8.07 2.93
CA GLY A 73 -16.00 -6.73 2.46
C GLY A 73 -17.12 -6.73 1.41
N ARG A 74 -17.05 -7.65 0.43
CA ARG A 74 -18.13 -7.87 -0.54
C ARG A 74 -19.46 -8.19 0.12
N GLU A 75 -19.49 -9.15 1.05
CA GLU A 75 -20.71 -9.54 1.75
C GLU A 75 -21.33 -8.36 2.52
N GLN A 76 -20.49 -7.51 3.16
CA GLN A 76 -20.95 -6.31 3.86
C GLN A 76 -21.49 -5.24 2.90
N PHE A 77 -20.83 -5.00 1.77
CA PHE A 77 -21.34 -4.08 0.75
C PHE A 77 -22.64 -4.60 0.15
N LYS A 78 -22.70 -5.88 -0.24
CA LYS A 78 -23.91 -6.53 -0.76
C LYS A 78 -25.09 -6.37 0.19
N ASN A 79 -24.87 -6.53 1.49
CA ASN A 79 -25.91 -6.37 2.50
C ASN A 79 -26.16 -4.93 2.98
N GLY A 80 -25.49 -3.92 2.42
CA GLY A 80 -25.71 -2.52 2.77
C GLY A 80 -25.17 -2.11 4.14
N VAL A 81 -24.27 -2.92 4.72
CA VAL A 81 -23.60 -2.66 6.00
C VAL A 81 -22.55 -1.56 5.86
N VAL A 82 -21.98 -1.41 4.66
CA VAL A 82 -20.95 -0.42 4.32
C VAL A 82 -21.26 0.29 3.01
N ASP A 83 -20.75 1.51 2.87
CA ASP A 83 -20.99 2.40 1.72
C ASP A 83 -20.17 1.97 0.49
N PHE A 84 -18.99 1.39 0.70
CA PHE A 84 -18.11 0.84 -0.33
C PHE A 84 -17.41 -0.43 0.18
N ALA A 85 -16.95 -1.29 -0.72
CA ALA A 85 -16.03 -2.37 -0.37
C ALA A 85 -14.72 -2.25 -1.14
N VAL A 86 -13.67 -2.94 -0.68
CA VAL A 86 -12.43 -3.13 -1.45
C VAL A 86 -12.13 -4.61 -1.57
N SER A 87 -11.88 -5.07 -2.79
CA SER A 87 -11.74 -6.49 -3.13
C SER A 87 -10.86 -6.67 -4.37
N GLU A 88 -10.22 -7.83 -4.46
CA GLU A 88 -9.49 -8.32 -5.64
C GLU A 88 -10.28 -9.44 -6.35
N ILE A 89 -11.51 -9.72 -5.89
CA ILE A 89 -12.33 -10.86 -6.25
C ILE A 89 -13.67 -10.37 -6.86
N PRO A 90 -14.09 -10.82 -8.06
CA PRO A 90 -15.40 -10.52 -8.66
C PRO A 90 -16.54 -11.33 -8.03
N TYR A 91 -17.76 -10.77 -7.98
CA TYR A 91 -18.98 -11.52 -7.64
C TYR A 91 -19.21 -12.66 -8.65
N GLY A 92 -20.06 -13.62 -8.29
CA GLY A 92 -20.32 -14.83 -9.09
C GLY A 92 -19.32 -15.97 -8.85
N LEU A 93 -18.25 -15.76 -8.08
CA LEU A 93 -17.39 -16.85 -7.63
C LEU A 93 -18.20 -17.85 -6.79
N THR A 94 -18.09 -19.13 -7.12
CA THR A 94 -18.77 -20.22 -6.41
C THR A 94 -17.78 -20.97 -5.54
N GLU A 95 -18.00 -20.96 -4.23
CA GLU A 95 -17.12 -21.59 -3.24
C GLU A 95 -17.95 -22.44 -2.29
N GLN A 96 -17.49 -23.67 -2.01
CA GLN A 96 -18.17 -24.61 -1.09
C GLN A 96 -19.65 -24.88 -1.46
N GLY A 97 -20.00 -24.79 -2.76
CA GLY A 97 -21.36 -24.96 -3.27
C GLY A 97 -22.24 -23.71 -3.22
N VAL A 98 -21.73 -22.57 -2.75
CA VAL A 98 -22.45 -21.30 -2.66
C VAL A 98 -21.86 -20.30 -3.66
N THR A 99 -22.70 -19.75 -4.54
CA THR A 99 -22.35 -18.66 -5.46
C THR A 99 -22.53 -17.31 -4.76
N ASP A 100 -21.47 -16.49 -4.70
CA ASP A 100 -21.56 -15.13 -4.16
C ASP A 100 -22.27 -14.20 -5.16
N ALA A 101 -23.60 -14.19 -5.13
CA ALA A 101 -24.43 -13.34 -5.98
C ALA A 101 -24.11 -11.84 -5.77
N PRO A 102 -24.15 -11.01 -6.84
CA PRO A 102 -23.95 -9.57 -6.72
C PRO A 102 -25.09 -8.88 -5.94
N PRO A 103 -24.90 -7.64 -5.46
CA PRO A 103 -25.99 -6.82 -4.93
C PRO A 103 -27.07 -6.57 -6.00
N THR A 104 -28.31 -6.42 -5.53
CA THR A 104 -29.49 -6.08 -6.36
C THR A 104 -29.52 -4.61 -6.79
N ARG A 105 -28.77 -3.73 -6.10
CA ARG A 105 -28.61 -2.31 -6.44
C ARG A 105 -27.46 -2.08 -7.41
N GLY A 106 -27.49 -0.95 -8.12
CA GLY A 106 -26.42 -0.57 -9.05
C GLY A 106 -25.06 -0.44 -8.34
N TYR A 107 -24.04 -1.06 -8.92
CA TYR A 107 -22.65 -0.98 -8.46
C TYR A 107 -21.66 -0.93 -9.65
N ALA A 108 -20.41 -0.60 -9.37
CA ALA A 108 -19.29 -0.68 -10.31
C ALA A 108 -17.99 -1.10 -9.62
N TYR A 109 -17.04 -1.67 -10.37
CA TYR A 109 -15.67 -1.93 -9.93
C TYR A 109 -14.74 -0.82 -10.41
N MET A 110 -14.02 -0.18 -9.49
CA MET A 110 -13.11 0.92 -9.77
C MET A 110 -11.67 0.55 -9.34
N PRO A 111 -10.67 0.54 -10.24
CA PRO A 111 -9.26 0.37 -9.84
C PRO A 111 -8.85 1.38 -8.77
N ILE A 112 -8.09 0.96 -7.75
CA ILE A 112 -7.62 1.89 -6.68
C ILE A 112 -6.12 1.93 -6.46
N VAL A 113 -5.46 0.77 -6.47
CA VAL A 113 -4.04 0.65 -6.15
C VAL A 113 -3.47 -0.56 -6.89
N ALA A 114 -2.26 -0.40 -7.42
CA ALA A 114 -1.49 -1.47 -8.03
C ALA A 114 -0.43 -1.98 -7.05
N GLY A 115 -0.03 -3.24 -7.19
CA GLY A 115 0.92 -3.88 -6.31
C GLY A 115 1.35 -5.25 -6.82
N GLY A 116 2.42 -5.79 -6.25
CA GLY A 116 2.88 -7.13 -6.53
C GLY A 116 2.59 -8.05 -5.34
N THR A 117 1.90 -9.17 -5.58
CA THR A 117 1.76 -10.21 -4.55
C THR A 117 3.10 -10.94 -4.43
N ALA A 118 3.78 -10.65 -3.32
CA ALA A 118 5.17 -10.97 -3.05
C ALA A 118 5.31 -12.22 -2.17
N PHE A 119 6.38 -12.98 -2.40
CA PHE A 119 6.68 -14.21 -1.67
C PHE A 119 7.64 -13.95 -0.51
N MET A 120 7.10 -13.44 0.60
CA MET A 120 7.86 -13.18 1.84
C MET A 120 8.27 -14.51 2.50
N TYR A 121 9.53 -14.63 2.91
CA TYR A 121 10.08 -15.87 3.46
C TYR A 121 11.02 -15.64 4.66
N ASN A 122 11.24 -16.70 5.43
CA ASN A 122 12.19 -16.75 6.53
C ASN A 122 13.09 -17.98 6.34
N LEU A 123 14.33 -17.77 5.89
CA LEU A 123 15.31 -18.82 5.62
C LEU A 123 16.68 -18.37 6.10
N LYS A 124 17.48 -19.31 6.63
CA LYS A 124 18.86 -19.02 7.07
C LYS A 124 19.86 -19.98 6.44
N ILE A 125 21.08 -19.49 6.20
CA ILE A 125 22.26 -20.28 5.85
C ILE A 125 23.34 -19.95 6.90
N GLY A 126 23.88 -20.96 7.59
CA GLY A 126 24.89 -20.76 8.63
C GLY A 126 24.44 -19.79 9.75
N GLY A 127 23.15 -19.83 10.12
CA GLY A 127 22.56 -18.93 11.12
C GLY A 127 22.26 -17.50 10.64
N LYS A 128 22.65 -17.12 9.42
CA LYS A 128 22.40 -15.79 8.84
C LYS A 128 21.17 -15.82 7.92
N ALA A 129 20.33 -14.79 7.97
CA ALA A 129 19.17 -14.68 7.10
C ALA A 129 19.57 -14.60 5.61
N VAL A 130 18.85 -15.35 4.77
CA VAL A 130 18.92 -15.23 3.31
C VAL A 130 18.02 -14.09 2.87
N THR A 131 18.51 -13.20 2.02
CA THR A 131 17.82 -11.97 1.61
C THR A 131 17.66 -11.81 0.10
N ASN A 132 18.35 -12.64 -0.69
CA ASN A 132 18.48 -12.57 -2.16
C ASN A 132 17.94 -13.83 -2.88
N LEU A 133 17.03 -14.57 -2.25
CA LEU A 133 16.41 -15.78 -2.81
C LEU A 133 15.70 -15.47 -4.14
N ARG A 134 15.86 -16.39 -5.09
CA ARG A 134 15.23 -16.36 -6.42
C ARG A 134 14.35 -17.59 -6.59
N LEU A 135 13.17 -17.45 -7.18
CA LEU A 135 12.26 -18.57 -7.43
C LEU A 135 11.60 -18.42 -8.81
N SER A 136 11.49 -19.54 -9.53
CA SER A 136 10.63 -19.65 -10.70
C SER A 136 9.16 -19.88 -10.31
N GLY A 137 8.23 -19.58 -11.22
CA GLY A 137 6.80 -19.83 -11.01
C GLY A 137 6.48 -21.30 -10.73
N ASP A 138 7.13 -22.23 -11.44
CA ASP A 138 7.00 -23.67 -11.21
C ASP A 138 7.48 -24.06 -9.79
N SER A 139 8.64 -23.57 -9.35
CA SER A 139 9.11 -23.74 -7.97
C SER A 139 8.07 -23.24 -6.96
N ILE A 140 7.55 -22.02 -7.14
CA ILE A 140 6.53 -21.42 -6.25
C ILE A 140 5.27 -22.28 -6.19
N ALA A 141 4.68 -22.64 -7.33
CA ALA A 141 3.46 -23.45 -7.37
C ALA A 141 3.68 -24.82 -6.72
N LYS A 142 4.79 -25.50 -7.04
CA LYS A 142 5.13 -26.79 -6.41
C LYS A 142 5.34 -26.68 -4.89
N MET A 143 5.90 -25.58 -4.38
CA MET A 143 6.06 -25.35 -2.94
C MET A 143 4.69 -25.18 -2.26
N PHE A 144 3.80 -24.37 -2.85
CA PHE A 144 2.46 -24.10 -2.30
C PHE A 144 1.45 -25.24 -2.53
N THR A 145 1.71 -26.18 -3.45
CA THR A 145 0.94 -27.44 -3.58
C THR A 145 1.59 -28.63 -2.88
N GLY A 146 2.68 -28.44 -2.12
CA GLY A 146 3.35 -29.50 -1.36
C GLY A 146 4.16 -30.52 -2.20
N ARG A 147 4.40 -30.25 -3.49
CA ARG A 147 5.26 -31.07 -4.37
C ARG A 147 6.75 -30.85 -4.11
N ILE A 148 7.14 -29.62 -3.74
CA ILE A 148 8.48 -29.31 -3.23
C ILE A 148 8.38 -29.03 -1.73
N THR A 149 9.02 -29.87 -0.92
CA THR A 149 8.89 -29.86 0.55
C THR A 149 10.15 -29.45 1.29
N MET A 150 11.28 -29.29 0.60
CA MET A 150 12.60 -28.99 1.17
C MET A 150 13.30 -27.86 0.42
N TRP A 151 13.90 -26.93 1.15
CA TRP A 151 14.58 -25.75 0.59
C TRP A 151 15.80 -26.07 -0.27
N ASN A 152 16.42 -27.24 -0.08
CA ASN A 152 17.53 -27.71 -0.90
C ASN A 152 17.11 -28.60 -2.09
N ALA A 153 15.83 -28.55 -2.49
CA ALA A 153 15.34 -29.25 -3.68
C ALA A 153 16.11 -28.85 -4.94
N PRO A 154 16.32 -29.76 -5.92
CA PRO A 154 17.06 -29.48 -7.15
C PRO A 154 16.55 -28.26 -7.92
N GLU A 155 15.23 -28.07 -7.98
CA GLU A 155 14.60 -26.94 -8.68
C GLU A 155 14.94 -25.59 -8.04
N ILE A 156 14.83 -25.49 -6.70
CA ILE A 156 15.18 -24.26 -5.97
C ILE A 156 16.70 -23.99 -6.07
N LYS A 157 17.54 -25.04 -6.06
CA LYS A 157 18.99 -24.91 -6.30
C LYS A 157 19.31 -24.41 -7.71
N ALA A 158 18.58 -24.86 -8.74
CA ALA A 158 18.75 -24.39 -10.10
C ALA A 158 18.40 -22.90 -10.26
N ASP A 159 17.45 -22.40 -9.48
CA ASP A 159 17.12 -20.98 -9.40
C ASP A 159 18.15 -20.17 -8.55
N ASN A 160 18.94 -20.84 -7.70
CA ASN A 160 19.90 -20.24 -6.74
C ASN A 160 21.32 -20.85 -6.76
N PRO A 161 22.04 -20.90 -7.89
CA PRO A 161 23.37 -21.51 -7.98
C PRO A 161 24.45 -20.86 -7.10
N GLY A 162 24.22 -19.61 -6.63
CA GLY A 162 25.14 -18.93 -5.71
C GLY A 162 24.95 -19.29 -4.23
N LEU A 163 23.92 -20.08 -3.87
CA LEU A 163 23.53 -20.35 -2.47
C LEU A 163 23.64 -21.83 -2.11
N THR A 164 24.33 -22.14 -1.01
CA THR A 164 24.31 -23.48 -0.39
C THR A 164 23.04 -23.64 0.45
N LEU A 165 21.92 -23.93 -0.21
CA LEU A 165 20.60 -24.03 0.43
C LEU A 165 20.54 -25.19 1.45
N PRO A 166 19.96 -24.97 2.65
CA PRO A 166 19.95 -25.96 3.73
C PRO A 166 18.89 -27.05 3.49
N ALA A 167 19.08 -28.21 4.11
CA ALA A 167 18.07 -29.28 4.20
C ALA A 167 16.93 -28.91 5.18
N ARG A 168 16.33 -27.73 5.00
CA ARG A 168 15.24 -27.20 5.82
C ARG A 168 13.90 -27.52 5.16
N ARG A 169 12.94 -28.05 5.93
CA ARG A 169 11.56 -28.26 5.47
C ARG A 169 10.88 -26.93 5.16
N ILE A 170 10.15 -26.87 4.05
CA ILE A 170 9.33 -25.73 3.64
C ILE A 170 8.00 -25.76 4.40
N VAL A 171 7.62 -24.60 4.91
CA VAL A 171 6.37 -24.37 5.65
C VAL A 171 5.57 -23.29 4.91
N PRO A 172 4.68 -23.65 3.96
CA PRO A 172 3.83 -22.67 3.30
C PRO A 172 2.82 -22.11 4.31
N VAL A 173 2.76 -20.77 4.39
CA VAL A 173 1.86 -20.04 5.29
C VAL A 173 0.81 -19.37 4.43
N VAL A 174 -0.42 -19.86 4.52
CA VAL A 174 -1.53 -19.54 3.64
C VAL A 174 -2.63 -18.80 4.38
N ARG A 175 -3.53 -18.17 3.64
CA ARG A 175 -4.66 -17.43 4.22
C ARG A 175 -5.79 -18.37 4.63
N SER A 176 -6.25 -18.24 5.88
CA SER A 176 -7.41 -18.98 6.39
C SER A 176 -8.75 -18.29 6.11
N ASP A 177 -8.72 -17.02 5.73
CA ASP A 177 -9.87 -16.14 5.50
C ASP A 177 -10.14 -15.95 4.00
N GLY A 178 -11.34 -15.44 3.67
CA GLY A 178 -11.77 -15.14 2.30
C GLY A 178 -10.97 -13.98 1.71
N SER A 179 -9.90 -14.32 1.00
CA SER A 179 -8.77 -13.44 0.73
C SER A 179 -8.59 -13.17 -0.76
N GLY A 180 -8.54 -11.88 -1.12
CA GLY A 180 -8.21 -11.49 -2.49
C GLY A 180 -6.76 -11.74 -2.88
N THR A 181 -5.83 -11.79 -1.92
CA THR A 181 -4.45 -12.23 -2.17
C THR A 181 -4.41 -13.72 -2.55
N THR A 182 -5.24 -14.56 -1.91
CA THR A 182 -5.44 -15.95 -2.33
C THR A 182 -6.07 -16.01 -3.72
N ALA A 183 -7.09 -15.20 -4.00
CA ALA A 183 -7.73 -15.17 -5.31
C ALA A 183 -6.73 -14.79 -6.42
N GLN A 184 -5.91 -13.76 -6.23
CA GLN A 184 -4.84 -13.40 -7.17
C GLN A 184 -3.84 -14.55 -7.39
N PHE A 185 -3.31 -15.15 -6.31
CA PHE A 185 -2.31 -16.22 -6.42
C PHE A 185 -2.88 -17.49 -7.07
N THR A 186 -4.12 -17.86 -6.75
CA THR A 186 -4.78 -19.03 -7.34
C THR A 186 -5.25 -18.79 -8.78
N THR A 187 -5.60 -17.56 -9.15
CA THR A 187 -5.84 -17.17 -10.56
C THR A 187 -4.57 -17.31 -11.38
N TRP A 188 -3.45 -16.77 -10.88
CA TRP A 188 -2.15 -16.93 -11.52
C TRP A 188 -1.75 -18.41 -11.64
N MET A 189 -1.91 -19.22 -10.58
CA MET A 189 -1.65 -20.66 -10.67
C MET A 189 -2.57 -21.39 -11.66
N ALA A 190 -3.83 -20.97 -11.80
CA ALA A 190 -4.77 -21.54 -12.76
C ALA A 190 -4.44 -21.19 -14.22
N LYS A 191 -3.74 -20.07 -14.46
CA LYS A 191 -3.30 -19.63 -15.79
C LYS A 191 -1.91 -20.16 -16.14
N GLU A 192 -0.92 -19.88 -15.30
CA GLU A 192 0.50 -20.14 -15.56
C GLU A 192 0.95 -21.55 -15.14
N GLN A 193 0.25 -22.19 -14.19
CA GLN A 193 0.65 -23.46 -13.59
C GLN A 193 -0.51 -24.50 -13.55
N PRO A 194 -1.36 -24.61 -14.59
CA PRO A 194 -2.65 -25.31 -14.53
C PRO A 194 -2.51 -26.80 -14.18
N ALA A 195 -1.47 -27.47 -14.69
CA ALA A 195 -1.22 -28.88 -14.41
C ALA A 195 -0.86 -29.15 -12.94
N THR A 196 -0.15 -28.21 -12.28
CA THR A 196 0.19 -28.31 -10.85
C THR A 196 -1.01 -27.93 -9.99
N TRP A 197 -1.76 -26.87 -10.35
CA TRP A 197 -2.93 -26.42 -9.61
C TRP A 197 -4.09 -27.41 -9.67
N ASN A 198 -4.49 -27.86 -10.86
CA ASN A 198 -5.62 -28.80 -11.01
C ASN A 198 -5.35 -30.15 -10.33
N ALA A 199 -4.10 -30.64 -10.36
CA ALA A 199 -3.71 -31.86 -9.65
C ALA A 199 -3.78 -31.70 -8.12
N TYR A 200 -3.35 -30.55 -7.58
CA TYR A 200 -3.53 -30.23 -6.16
C TYR A 200 -5.00 -30.15 -5.77
N CYS A 201 -5.82 -29.51 -6.62
CA CYS A 201 -7.24 -29.38 -6.39
C CYS A 201 -7.98 -30.73 -6.35
N ALA A 202 -7.65 -31.66 -7.24
CA ALA A 202 -8.14 -33.03 -7.17
C ALA A 202 -7.76 -33.72 -5.84
N GLN A 203 -6.54 -33.50 -5.34
CA GLN A 203 -6.06 -34.05 -4.06
C GLN A 203 -6.82 -33.48 -2.83
N VAL A 204 -7.27 -32.24 -2.88
CA VAL A 204 -8.05 -31.57 -1.81
C VAL A 204 -9.56 -31.59 -2.04
N GLY A 205 -10.07 -32.47 -2.93
CA GLY A 205 -11.50 -32.67 -3.14
C GLY A 205 -12.22 -31.53 -3.90
N ARG A 206 -11.47 -30.72 -4.65
CA ARG A 206 -12.01 -29.68 -5.55
C ARG A 206 -12.09 -30.19 -6.99
N GLY A 207 -12.95 -29.55 -7.80
CA GLY A 207 -13.14 -29.90 -9.21
C GLY A 207 -11.88 -29.73 -10.07
N SER A 208 -11.86 -30.43 -11.21
CA SER A 208 -10.70 -30.54 -12.11
C SER A 208 -10.35 -29.27 -12.90
N ASN A 209 -11.27 -28.29 -13.00
CA ASN A 209 -10.97 -26.93 -13.42
C ASN A 209 -11.02 -26.02 -12.19
N CYS A 210 -9.90 -25.93 -11.47
CA CYS A 210 -9.94 -25.42 -10.09
C CYS A 210 -10.14 -23.91 -9.97
N GLY A 211 -9.67 -23.16 -10.98
CA GLY A 211 -9.83 -21.72 -11.11
C GLY A 211 -9.30 -20.90 -9.93
N MET A 212 -9.86 -19.69 -9.79
CA MET A 212 -9.69 -18.80 -8.65
C MET A 212 -10.38 -19.35 -7.39
N THR A 213 -9.86 -19.03 -6.21
CA THR A 213 -10.57 -19.20 -4.94
C THR A 213 -10.17 -18.15 -3.91
N SER A 214 -11.10 -17.69 -3.08
CA SER A 214 -10.82 -16.81 -1.94
C SER A 214 -10.20 -17.56 -0.77
N TYR A 215 -10.56 -18.83 -0.60
CA TYR A 215 -10.12 -19.69 0.51
C TYR A 215 -9.06 -20.67 0.01
N TYR A 216 -7.83 -20.60 0.56
CA TYR A 216 -6.77 -21.50 0.13
C TYR A 216 -7.05 -22.90 0.69
N PRO A 217 -7.20 -23.94 -0.16
CA PRO A 217 -7.47 -25.27 0.34
C PRO A 217 -6.21 -25.83 1.01
N VAL A 218 -6.33 -26.15 2.30
CA VAL A 218 -5.22 -26.70 3.11
C VAL A 218 -5.23 -28.22 2.98
N LEU A 219 -4.12 -28.79 2.52
CA LEU A 219 -3.96 -30.24 2.47
C LEU A 219 -3.79 -30.82 3.88
N THR A 220 -4.70 -31.72 4.27
CA THR A 220 -4.65 -32.46 5.54
C THR A 220 -3.31 -33.18 5.71
N GLY A 221 -2.68 -33.03 6.89
CA GLY A 221 -1.39 -33.65 7.21
C GLY A 221 -0.17 -32.99 6.56
N SER A 222 -0.34 -31.91 5.78
CA SER A 222 0.78 -31.16 5.20
C SER A 222 1.52 -30.29 6.22
N SER A 223 2.64 -29.68 5.80
CA SER A 223 3.36 -28.68 6.60
C SER A 223 2.70 -27.29 6.61
N MET A 224 1.57 -27.11 5.95
CA MET A 224 0.97 -25.79 5.75
C MET A 224 0.38 -25.22 7.05
N ILE A 225 0.55 -23.91 7.23
CA ILE A 225 -0.03 -23.16 8.36
C ILE A 225 -1.01 -22.14 7.80
N ALA A 226 -2.26 -22.18 8.25
CA ALA A 226 -3.26 -21.17 7.88
C ALA A 226 -3.32 -20.05 8.93
N LYS A 227 -3.32 -18.78 8.48
CA LYS A 227 -3.52 -17.60 9.34
C LYS A 227 -4.47 -16.60 8.66
N SER A 228 -5.23 -15.86 9.47
CA SER A 228 -6.16 -14.84 8.97
C SER A 228 -5.44 -13.53 8.68
N GLY A 229 -5.76 -12.91 7.54
CA GLY A 229 -5.29 -11.59 7.15
C GLY A 229 -3.81 -11.53 6.76
N SER A 230 -3.43 -10.48 6.02
CA SER A 230 -2.03 -10.23 5.61
C SER A 230 -1.09 -10.10 6.81
N LEU A 231 -1.56 -9.50 7.92
CA LEU A 231 -0.81 -9.38 9.17
C LEU A 231 -0.60 -10.73 9.87
N GLY A 232 -1.57 -11.65 9.82
CA GLY A 232 -1.44 -12.97 10.45
C GLY A 232 -0.39 -13.84 9.74
N VAL A 233 -0.39 -13.86 8.42
CA VAL A 233 0.58 -14.65 7.64
C VAL A 233 1.99 -14.04 7.68
N SER A 234 2.15 -12.72 7.47
CA SER A 234 3.46 -12.05 7.55
C SER A 234 4.02 -12.04 8.98
N GLY A 235 3.15 -11.81 9.97
CA GLY A 235 3.49 -11.85 11.39
C GLY A 235 3.98 -13.22 11.83
N PHE A 236 3.41 -14.31 11.32
CA PHE A 236 3.92 -15.67 11.55
C PHE A 236 5.29 -15.89 10.88
N VAL A 237 5.43 -15.58 9.58
CA VAL A 237 6.70 -15.78 8.85
C VAL A 237 7.86 -15.03 9.51
N ARG A 238 7.61 -13.82 10.06
CA ARG A 238 8.61 -13.03 10.79
C ARG A 238 9.15 -13.68 12.08
N GLN A 239 8.44 -14.63 12.68
CA GLN A 239 8.84 -15.20 13.97
C GLN A 239 10.21 -15.91 13.87
N PRO A 240 11.16 -15.71 14.80
CA PRO A 240 12.46 -16.38 14.77
C PRO A 240 12.38 -17.92 14.67
N GLN A 241 11.32 -18.51 15.23
CA GLN A 241 11.02 -19.94 15.24
C GLN A 241 10.37 -20.43 13.93
N ALA A 242 9.83 -19.53 13.10
CA ALA A 242 9.21 -19.84 11.81
C ALA A 242 10.23 -19.98 10.66
N GLU A 243 11.48 -20.30 10.96
CA GLU A 243 12.51 -20.57 9.94
C GLU A 243 12.04 -21.71 9.00
N GLY A 244 12.29 -21.55 7.71
CA GLY A 244 11.79 -22.42 6.65
C GLY A 244 10.41 -22.04 6.12
N SER A 245 9.76 -21.00 6.66
CA SER A 245 8.44 -20.57 6.18
C SER A 245 8.48 -19.62 4.98
N ILE A 246 7.39 -19.64 4.22
CA ILE A 246 7.14 -18.78 3.05
C ILE A 246 5.64 -18.46 2.98
N THR A 247 5.28 -17.24 2.61
CA THR A 247 3.88 -16.81 2.42
C THR A 247 3.73 -15.98 1.15
N TYR A 248 2.49 -15.75 0.73
CA TYR A 248 2.12 -14.75 -0.28
C TYR A 248 1.42 -13.56 0.40
N VAL A 249 1.93 -12.35 0.21
CA VAL A 249 1.40 -11.11 0.80
C VAL A 249 1.54 -9.96 -0.19
N GLU A 250 0.82 -8.86 0.04
CA GLU A 250 1.16 -7.60 -0.64
C GLU A 250 2.57 -7.13 -0.17
N TYR A 251 3.37 -6.57 -1.07
CA TYR A 251 4.78 -6.22 -0.85
C TYR A 251 5.01 -5.23 0.31
N SER A 252 4.07 -4.31 0.57
CA SER A 252 4.11 -3.41 1.73
C SER A 252 4.27 -4.15 3.06
N TYR A 253 3.73 -5.36 3.21
CA TYR A 253 3.88 -6.15 4.42
C TYR A 253 5.31 -6.63 4.62
N ALA A 254 6.02 -7.00 3.56
CA ALA A 254 7.43 -7.39 3.65
C ALA A 254 8.34 -6.18 3.97
N ILE A 255 8.08 -5.01 3.34
CA ILE A 255 8.78 -3.76 3.67
C ILE A 255 8.55 -3.39 5.13
N LYS A 256 7.29 -3.25 5.55
CA LYS A 256 6.88 -2.83 6.90
C LYS A 256 7.32 -3.78 8.01
N THR A 257 7.55 -5.07 7.69
CA THR A 257 8.07 -6.06 8.64
C THR A 257 9.59 -6.17 8.67
N GLY A 258 10.30 -5.56 7.70
CA GLY A 258 11.76 -5.65 7.58
C GLY A 258 12.27 -6.97 6.98
N PHE A 259 11.43 -7.69 6.24
CA PHE A 259 11.72 -9.05 5.75
C PHE A 259 11.94 -9.12 4.23
N PRO A 260 12.67 -10.12 3.74
CA PRO A 260 12.93 -10.32 2.31
C PRO A 260 11.73 -10.94 1.58
N VAL A 261 11.72 -10.81 0.25
CA VAL A 261 10.80 -11.53 -0.65
C VAL A 261 11.59 -12.22 -1.76
N ALA A 262 11.10 -13.35 -2.27
CA ALA A 262 11.77 -14.00 -3.39
C ALA A 262 11.66 -13.15 -4.66
N LYS A 263 12.77 -12.94 -5.38
CA LYS A 263 12.73 -12.43 -6.75
C LYS A 263 12.11 -13.51 -7.64
N MET A 264 11.11 -13.14 -8.45
CA MET A 264 10.36 -14.08 -9.28
C MET A 264 10.86 -14.09 -10.72
N LEU A 265 11.04 -15.27 -11.32
CA LEU A 265 11.41 -15.41 -12.73
C LEU A 265 10.27 -14.93 -13.63
N ASN A 266 10.53 -13.96 -14.51
CA ASN A 266 9.61 -13.53 -15.56
C ASN A 266 9.88 -14.22 -16.91
N SER A 267 8.95 -14.05 -17.86
CA SER A 267 9.02 -14.63 -19.21
C SER A 267 10.24 -14.20 -20.02
N SER A 268 10.89 -13.10 -19.65
CA SER A 268 12.14 -12.64 -20.25
C SER A 268 13.40 -13.33 -19.69
N GLY A 269 13.24 -14.24 -18.74
CA GLY A 269 14.35 -14.95 -18.10
C GLY A 269 15.11 -14.14 -17.05
N TYR A 270 14.47 -13.15 -16.41
CA TYR A 270 15.05 -12.37 -15.30
C TYR A 270 14.27 -12.58 -14.00
N TYR A 271 14.99 -12.60 -12.88
CA TYR A 271 14.41 -12.62 -11.54
C TYR A 271 14.17 -11.20 -11.04
N VAL A 272 12.91 -10.83 -10.78
CA VAL A 272 12.49 -9.45 -10.52
C VAL A 272 11.78 -9.34 -9.17
N GLU A 273 11.94 -8.20 -8.47
CA GLU A 273 11.18 -7.84 -7.26
C GLU A 273 9.89 -7.07 -7.62
N PRO A 274 8.84 -7.12 -6.77
CA PRO A 274 7.60 -6.34 -6.93
C PRO A 274 7.75 -4.84 -6.58
N THR A 275 8.78 -4.17 -7.11
CA THR A 275 8.95 -2.72 -6.97
C THR A 275 7.83 -1.94 -7.69
N ALA A 276 7.62 -0.68 -7.30
CA ALA A 276 6.68 0.22 -7.98
C ALA A 276 6.90 0.27 -9.51
N SER A 277 8.16 0.33 -9.95
CA SER A 277 8.49 0.41 -11.37
C SER A 277 8.24 -0.91 -12.14
N SER A 278 8.61 -2.06 -11.58
CA SER A 278 8.41 -3.38 -12.23
C SER A 278 6.94 -3.78 -12.32
N VAL A 279 6.16 -3.44 -11.31
CA VAL A 279 4.70 -3.63 -11.30
C VAL A 279 4.03 -2.68 -12.29
N ALA A 280 4.40 -1.40 -12.33
CA ALA A 280 3.85 -0.44 -13.28
C ALA A 280 4.14 -0.82 -14.74
N VAL A 281 5.35 -1.33 -15.04
CA VAL A 281 5.69 -1.83 -16.38
C VAL A 281 4.88 -3.08 -16.72
N ALA A 282 4.71 -4.03 -15.80
CA ALA A 282 3.89 -5.23 -16.04
C ALA A 282 2.42 -4.88 -16.33
N LEU A 283 1.84 -3.96 -15.55
CA LEU A 283 0.44 -3.52 -15.70
C LEU A 283 0.17 -2.68 -16.95
N THR A 284 1.16 -2.41 -17.81
CA THR A 284 0.91 -1.93 -19.17
C THR A 284 0.15 -2.94 -20.03
N GLY A 285 0.30 -4.23 -19.74
CA GLY A 285 -0.47 -5.31 -20.36
C GLY A 285 -1.85 -5.53 -19.74
N ALA A 286 -2.19 -4.82 -18.65
CA ALA A 286 -3.46 -5.04 -17.94
C ALA A 286 -4.66 -4.55 -18.76
N GLN A 287 -5.67 -5.40 -18.87
CA GLN A 287 -6.94 -5.08 -19.51
C GLN A 287 -8.07 -5.13 -18.47
N ILE A 288 -9.13 -4.36 -18.73
CA ILE A 288 -10.37 -4.39 -17.97
C ILE A 288 -11.42 -5.05 -18.86
N ASP A 289 -12.18 -6.00 -18.32
CA ASP A 289 -13.32 -6.59 -19.00
C ASP A 289 -14.39 -5.53 -19.25
N GLN A 290 -14.65 -5.20 -20.53
CA GLN A 290 -15.65 -4.22 -20.95
C GLN A 290 -16.95 -4.87 -21.43
N ASP A 291 -17.04 -6.20 -21.45
CA ASP A 291 -18.26 -6.90 -21.83
C ASP A 291 -19.28 -6.82 -20.69
N LYS A 292 -20.35 -6.04 -20.90
CA LYS A 292 -21.46 -5.88 -19.94
C LYS A 292 -22.25 -7.17 -19.69
N SER A 293 -22.12 -8.18 -20.55
CA SER A 293 -22.72 -9.50 -20.37
C SER A 293 -21.84 -10.48 -19.59
N SER A 294 -20.55 -10.16 -19.42
CA SER A 294 -19.62 -10.94 -18.61
C SER A 294 -19.95 -10.82 -17.11
N SER A 295 -19.90 -11.94 -16.39
CA SER A 295 -19.94 -11.95 -14.92
C SER A 295 -18.75 -11.21 -14.29
N ASN A 296 -17.69 -10.98 -15.06
CA ASN A 296 -16.45 -10.31 -14.66
C ASN A 296 -16.38 -8.85 -15.16
N TYR A 297 -17.48 -8.27 -15.67
CA TYR A 297 -17.53 -6.89 -16.14
C TYR A 297 -16.86 -5.90 -15.18
N LEU A 298 -16.00 -5.03 -15.71
CA LEU A 298 -15.13 -4.06 -15.03
C LEU A 298 -14.01 -4.65 -14.15
N THR A 299 -13.70 -5.95 -14.24
CA THR A 299 -12.58 -6.57 -13.51
C THR A 299 -11.40 -6.93 -14.43
N GLN A 300 -10.26 -7.31 -13.84
CA GLN A 300 -8.99 -7.53 -14.55
C GLN A 300 -8.99 -8.75 -15.47
N ILE A 301 -8.32 -8.54 -16.61
CA ILE A 301 -7.71 -9.58 -17.42
C ILE A 301 -6.19 -9.34 -17.35
N LEU A 302 -5.45 -10.29 -16.77
CA LEU A 302 -4.02 -10.17 -16.43
C LEU A 302 -3.10 -11.13 -17.22
N ASP A 303 -3.62 -11.88 -18.17
CA ASP A 303 -2.85 -12.85 -18.97
C ASP A 303 -1.60 -12.18 -19.61
N ASN A 304 -1.80 -11.03 -20.26
CA ASN A 304 -0.74 -10.19 -20.82
C ASN A 304 0.17 -9.48 -19.78
N VAL A 305 -0.14 -9.57 -18.49
CA VAL A 305 0.68 -9.09 -17.37
C VAL A 305 1.58 -10.22 -16.85
N TYR A 306 1.02 -11.43 -16.73
CA TYR A 306 1.74 -12.63 -16.30
C TYR A 306 2.84 -13.02 -17.30
N GLU A 307 2.50 -13.04 -18.59
CA GLU A 307 3.40 -13.44 -19.67
C GLU A 307 4.30 -12.30 -20.21
N ASN A 308 4.22 -11.09 -19.64
CA ASN A 308 4.79 -9.87 -20.23
C ASN A 308 6.31 -9.96 -20.51
N SER A 309 6.68 -9.81 -21.79
CA SER A 309 8.04 -9.98 -22.31
C SER A 309 8.97 -8.77 -22.17
N ASP A 310 8.60 -7.72 -21.43
CA ASP A 310 9.56 -6.72 -20.97
C ASP A 310 10.36 -7.29 -19.79
N ARG A 311 11.69 -7.20 -19.86
CA ARG A 311 12.61 -7.72 -18.84
C ARG A 311 12.37 -7.17 -17.43
N ARG A 312 11.74 -5.99 -17.32
CA ARG A 312 11.50 -5.27 -16.06
C ARG A 312 10.29 -5.76 -15.28
N THR A 313 9.48 -6.66 -15.84
CA THR A 313 8.16 -7.01 -15.30
C THR A 313 8.25 -7.92 -14.08
N TYR A 314 7.37 -7.70 -13.11
CA TYR A 314 7.10 -8.65 -12.06
C TYR A 314 5.84 -9.47 -12.41
N PRO A 315 5.89 -10.82 -12.50
CA PRO A 315 4.75 -11.60 -13.02
C PRO A 315 3.50 -11.52 -12.13
N MET A 316 3.65 -11.56 -10.80
CA MET A 316 2.54 -11.47 -9.84
C MET A 316 2.04 -10.02 -9.61
N SER A 317 2.04 -9.20 -10.67
CA SER A 317 1.53 -7.82 -10.66
C SER A 317 0.02 -7.79 -10.86
N SER A 318 -0.66 -6.91 -10.12
CA SER A 318 -2.12 -6.83 -10.11
C SER A 318 -2.61 -5.49 -9.57
N TYR A 319 -3.92 -5.27 -9.58
CA TYR A 319 -4.55 -4.14 -8.92
C TYR A 319 -5.83 -4.57 -8.18
N SER A 320 -6.23 -3.76 -7.20
CA SER A 320 -7.45 -3.96 -6.41
C SER A 320 -8.58 -3.04 -6.87
N TYR A 321 -9.82 -3.45 -6.62
CA TYR A 321 -11.04 -2.69 -6.92
C TYR A 321 -11.67 -2.15 -5.65
N MET A 322 -12.14 -0.91 -5.71
CA MET A 322 -13.23 -0.45 -4.86
C MET A 322 -14.55 -0.75 -5.56
N ILE A 323 -15.46 -1.38 -4.82
CA ILE A 323 -16.83 -1.63 -5.23
C ILE A 323 -17.64 -0.42 -4.79
N LEU A 324 -18.11 0.36 -5.77
CA LEU A 324 -18.83 1.60 -5.58
C LEU A 324 -20.33 1.42 -5.81
N PRO A 325 -21.22 2.13 -5.08
CA PRO A 325 -22.63 2.22 -5.43
C PRO A 325 -22.83 3.20 -6.59
N THR A 326 -23.65 2.84 -7.57
CA THR A 326 -24.00 3.69 -8.74
C THR A 326 -25.47 4.14 -8.73
N SER A 327 -26.16 3.95 -7.60
CA SER A 327 -27.57 4.33 -7.39
C SER A 327 -27.80 4.76 -5.94
N ILE A 328 -28.81 5.60 -5.72
CA ILE A 328 -29.36 5.95 -4.40
C ILE A 328 -30.70 5.23 -4.23
N GLY A 329 -31.01 4.81 -3.00
CA GLY A 329 -32.23 4.07 -2.69
C GLY A 329 -32.21 2.62 -3.16
N GLY A 330 -33.34 1.93 -2.94
CA GLY A 330 -33.45 0.48 -3.12
C GLY A 330 -32.96 -0.32 -1.90
N ASP A 331 -33.28 -1.61 -1.90
CA ASP A 331 -33.00 -2.51 -0.78
C ASP A 331 -31.50 -2.59 -0.47
N LYS A 332 -31.18 -2.57 0.83
CA LYS A 332 -29.81 -2.68 1.34
C LYS A 332 -28.85 -1.65 0.71
N ASN A 333 -29.32 -0.43 0.46
CA ASN A 333 -28.50 0.67 -0.05
C ASN A 333 -28.35 1.80 0.98
N PRO A 334 -27.20 1.94 1.67
CA PRO A 334 -26.97 3.01 2.65
C PRO A 334 -26.57 4.36 1.99
N MET A 335 -26.56 4.43 0.66
CA MET A 335 -26.00 5.54 -0.11
C MET A 335 -26.93 6.77 -0.18
N THR A 336 -26.34 7.95 -0.08
CA THR A 336 -26.98 9.27 -0.24
C THR A 336 -26.07 10.20 -1.04
N GLU A 337 -26.59 11.30 -1.59
CA GLU A 337 -25.76 12.28 -2.32
C GLU A 337 -24.62 12.84 -1.46
N ALA A 338 -24.89 13.09 -0.17
CA ALA A 338 -23.88 13.60 0.76
C ALA A 338 -22.76 12.59 1.05
N LYS A 339 -23.05 11.27 1.02
CA LYS A 339 -22.03 10.22 1.02
C LYS A 339 -21.33 10.10 -0.34
N GLY A 340 -22.04 10.37 -1.43
CA GLY A 340 -21.49 10.48 -2.79
C GLY A 340 -20.44 11.56 -2.93
N LEU A 341 -20.67 12.74 -2.34
CA LEU A 341 -19.69 13.81 -2.29
C LEU A 341 -18.40 13.34 -1.59
N SER A 342 -18.53 12.68 -0.44
CA SER A 342 -17.39 12.13 0.30
C SER A 342 -16.66 11.01 -0.45
N LEU A 343 -17.39 10.03 -0.98
CA LEU A 343 -16.83 8.87 -1.69
C LEU A 343 -16.19 9.29 -3.03
N GLY A 344 -16.83 10.22 -3.74
CA GLY A 344 -16.29 10.88 -4.93
C GLY A 344 -14.99 11.63 -4.65
N THR A 345 -14.97 12.43 -3.57
CA THR A 345 -13.78 13.17 -3.13
C THR A 345 -12.65 12.23 -2.71
N PHE A 346 -12.96 11.15 -2.00
CA PHE A 346 -11.98 10.13 -1.60
C PHE A 346 -11.41 9.38 -2.81
N GLY A 347 -12.29 8.96 -3.74
CA GLY A 347 -11.89 8.31 -4.99
C GLY A 347 -10.95 9.16 -5.83
N ARG A 348 -11.31 10.43 -6.04
CA ARG A 348 -10.45 11.40 -6.74
C ARG A 348 -9.10 11.54 -6.04
N TYR A 349 -9.10 11.68 -4.70
CA TYR A 349 -7.87 11.82 -3.92
C TYR A 349 -6.92 10.67 -4.20
N PHE A 350 -7.36 9.41 -4.08
CA PHE A 350 -6.44 8.30 -4.23
C PHE A 350 -6.11 7.98 -5.68
N LEU A 351 -6.99 8.20 -6.66
CA LEU A 351 -6.66 8.02 -8.09
C LEU A 351 -5.56 8.98 -8.56
N CYS A 352 -5.38 10.10 -7.85
CA CYS A 352 -4.45 11.16 -8.19
C CYS A 352 -3.39 11.33 -7.10
N ASP A 353 -3.56 12.29 -6.20
CA ASP A 353 -2.55 12.70 -5.22
C ASP A 353 -2.09 11.56 -4.29
N GLY A 354 -2.96 10.62 -3.93
CA GLY A 354 -2.61 9.45 -3.14
C GLY A 354 -1.59 8.52 -3.82
N GLN A 355 -1.50 8.54 -5.15
CA GLN A 355 -0.53 7.75 -5.93
C GLN A 355 0.92 8.23 -5.71
N GLN A 356 1.15 9.45 -5.21
CA GLN A 356 2.50 9.97 -4.92
C GLN A 356 3.23 9.16 -3.86
N GLN A 357 2.51 8.55 -2.90
CA GLN A 357 3.09 7.78 -1.79
C GLN A 357 3.14 6.27 -2.07
N ALA A 358 2.71 5.81 -3.25
CA ALA A 358 2.56 4.39 -3.53
C ALA A 358 3.89 3.62 -3.33
N GLU A 359 5.00 4.10 -3.91
CA GLU A 359 6.31 3.44 -3.82
C GLU A 359 6.85 3.36 -2.38
N GLU A 360 6.75 4.46 -1.62
CA GLU A 360 7.15 4.50 -0.21
C GLU A 360 6.36 3.51 0.66
N LEU A 361 5.09 3.32 0.32
CA LEU A 361 4.20 2.37 0.98
C LEU A 361 4.40 0.92 0.51
N GLY A 362 5.21 0.66 -0.51
CA GLY A 362 5.42 -0.67 -1.10
C GLY A 362 4.43 -1.07 -2.19
N TYR A 363 3.63 -0.13 -2.69
CA TYR A 363 2.71 -0.31 -3.80
C TYR A 363 3.29 0.26 -5.11
N SER A 364 2.57 0.06 -6.21
CA SER A 364 2.82 0.72 -7.49
C SER A 364 1.78 1.81 -7.72
N PRO A 365 2.16 2.98 -8.26
CA PRO A 365 1.17 3.93 -8.74
C PRO A 365 0.41 3.31 -9.93
N LEU A 366 -0.89 3.60 -10.03
CA LEU A 366 -1.75 3.13 -11.13
C LEU A 366 -1.31 3.78 -12.46
N PRO A 367 -1.11 3.00 -13.54
CA PRO A 367 -0.89 3.55 -14.88
C PRO A 367 -2.14 4.26 -15.42
N LYS A 368 -1.92 5.15 -16.40
CA LYS A 368 -2.93 6.08 -16.96
C LYS A 368 -4.25 5.42 -17.39
N ASN A 369 -4.20 4.21 -17.97
CA ASN A 369 -5.38 3.45 -18.38
C ASN A 369 -6.26 3.06 -17.18
N LEU A 370 -5.66 2.63 -16.07
CA LEU A 370 -6.39 2.24 -14.86
C LEU A 370 -6.91 3.47 -14.09
N VAL A 371 -6.18 4.59 -14.12
CA VAL A 371 -6.68 5.86 -13.55
C VAL A 371 -7.88 6.39 -14.33
N GLN A 372 -7.84 6.35 -15.66
CA GLN A 372 -8.97 6.78 -16.49
C GLN A 372 -10.20 5.90 -16.25
N ALA A 373 -10.05 4.57 -16.32
CA ALA A 373 -11.15 3.66 -16.04
C ALA A 373 -11.69 3.78 -14.60
N GLY A 374 -10.82 4.20 -13.66
CA GLY A 374 -11.20 4.59 -12.32
C GLY A 374 -12.15 5.78 -12.31
N PHE A 375 -11.76 6.87 -12.96
CA PHE A 375 -12.60 8.05 -13.11
C PHE A 375 -13.94 7.78 -13.80
N ASP A 376 -13.94 6.99 -14.88
CA ASP A 376 -15.16 6.59 -15.60
C ASP A 376 -16.18 5.86 -14.71
N GLN A 377 -15.75 5.25 -13.59
CA GLN A 377 -16.65 4.65 -12.60
C GLN A 377 -16.99 5.63 -11.47
N LEU A 378 -16.05 6.50 -11.08
CA LEU A 378 -16.26 7.50 -10.04
C LEU A 378 -17.35 8.52 -10.44
N GLU A 379 -17.44 8.87 -11.72
CA GLU A 379 -18.49 9.73 -12.27
C GLU A 379 -19.91 9.14 -12.13
N LYS A 380 -20.02 7.82 -11.98
CA LYS A 380 -21.30 7.11 -11.82
C LYS A 380 -21.79 7.08 -10.37
N VAL A 381 -21.00 7.57 -9.41
CA VAL A 381 -21.37 7.64 -7.99
C VAL A 381 -22.31 8.83 -7.78
N PRO A 382 -23.59 8.63 -7.42
CA PRO A 382 -24.53 9.74 -7.29
C PRO A 382 -24.10 10.71 -6.19
N GLY A 383 -23.99 12.00 -6.51
CA GLY A 383 -23.49 13.05 -5.61
C GLY A 383 -21.96 13.29 -5.66
N ALA A 384 -21.19 12.52 -6.45
CA ALA A 384 -19.77 12.78 -6.63
C ALA A 384 -19.50 14.09 -7.42
N PRO A 385 -18.37 14.79 -7.14
CA PRO A 385 -18.05 16.07 -7.79
C PRO A 385 -17.45 15.88 -9.20
N THR A 386 -18.30 15.49 -10.16
CA THR A 386 -17.92 15.10 -11.53
C THR A 386 -17.29 16.22 -12.36
N SER A 387 -17.78 17.46 -12.23
CA SER A 387 -17.33 18.65 -12.99
C SER A 387 -15.85 19.05 -12.79
N SER A 388 -15.12 18.31 -11.97
CA SER A 388 -13.74 18.58 -11.58
C SER A 388 -12.74 17.53 -12.12
N ILE A 389 -13.21 16.44 -12.72
CA ILE A 389 -12.40 15.28 -13.08
C ILE A 389 -11.67 15.51 -14.41
N ASN A 390 -10.36 15.73 -14.33
CA ASN A 390 -9.45 15.80 -15.48
C ASN A 390 -8.17 15.06 -15.12
N ILE A 391 -7.89 13.96 -15.82
CA ILE A 391 -6.70 13.13 -15.58
C ILE A 391 -5.38 13.88 -15.77
N ASN A 392 -5.36 14.98 -16.53
CA ASN A 392 -4.14 15.76 -16.75
C ASN A 392 -3.78 16.65 -15.54
N ASP A 393 -4.76 16.95 -14.66
CA ASP A 393 -4.54 17.72 -13.43
C ASP A 393 -4.11 16.82 -12.26
N CYS A 394 -4.03 15.51 -12.48
CA CYS A 394 -3.71 14.53 -11.45
C CYS A 394 -2.21 14.36 -11.22
N ARG A 395 -1.79 14.58 -9.97
CA ARG A 395 -0.43 14.28 -9.51
C ARG A 395 -0.22 12.77 -9.37
N ASN A 396 0.06 12.06 -10.46
CA ASN A 396 0.40 10.63 -10.44
C ASN A 396 1.85 10.41 -10.94
N PRO A 397 2.73 9.68 -10.22
CA PRO A 397 4.13 9.46 -10.66
C PRO A 397 4.28 8.72 -12.00
N THR A 398 3.27 7.95 -12.43
CA THR A 398 3.30 7.23 -13.71
C THR A 398 3.09 8.13 -14.92
N PHE A 399 2.49 9.32 -14.79
CA PHE A 399 2.32 10.24 -15.91
C PHE A 399 2.34 11.72 -15.52
N SER A 400 2.93 12.55 -16.38
CA SER A 400 2.89 14.00 -16.28
C SER A 400 2.57 14.61 -17.64
N GLY A 401 1.67 15.60 -17.68
CA GLY A 401 1.14 16.14 -18.95
C GLY A 401 0.54 15.07 -19.88
N GLY A 402 0.02 13.98 -19.31
CA GLY A 402 -0.51 12.84 -20.05
C GLY A 402 0.53 11.87 -20.65
N VAL A 403 1.85 12.12 -20.49
CA VAL A 403 2.95 11.27 -20.96
C VAL A 403 3.39 10.30 -19.85
N ASN A 404 3.54 9.01 -20.15
CA ASN A 404 3.98 8.04 -19.16
C ASN A 404 5.48 8.21 -18.82
N THR A 405 5.75 8.57 -17.56
CA THR A 405 7.07 8.89 -17.01
C THR A 405 7.73 7.69 -16.34
N LEU A 406 6.96 6.89 -15.59
CA LEU A 406 7.52 5.77 -14.83
C LEU A 406 8.05 4.65 -15.74
N ILE A 407 7.40 4.34 -16.87
CA ILE A 407 7.92 3.33 -17.83
C ILE A 407 9.26 3.78 -18.44
N LYS A 408 9.43 5.08 -18.73
CA LYS A 408 10.67 5.60 -19.34
C LYS A 408 11.85 5.50 -18.38
N ASN A 409 11.59 5.72 -17.09
CA ASN A 409 12.63 5.76 -16.05
C ASN A 409 12.76 4.42 -15.29
N ALA A 410 11.89 3.43 -15.54
CA ALA A 410 11.91 2.14 -14.86
C ALA A 410 13.24 1.39 -15.13
N PRO A 411 14.05 1.11 -14.09
CA PRO A 411 15.36 0.51 -14.25
C PRO A 411 15.27 -0.92 -14.78
N TYR A 412 16.23 -1.30 -15.62
CA TYR A 412 16.38 -2.70 -16.03
C TYR A 412 16.91 -3.56 -14.88
N PRO A 413 16.48 -4.85 -14.78
CA PRO A 413 17.07 -5.77 -13.82
C PRO A 413 18.57 -5.97 -14.11
N LYS A 414 19.33 -6.27 -13.05
CA LYS A 414 20.78 -6.46 -13.14
C LYS A 414 21.12 -7.66 -14.01
N SER A 415 22.30 -7.66 -14.61
CA SER A 415 22.80 -8.81 -15.39
C SER A 415 22.89 -10.10 -14.56
N CYS A 416 23.24 -9.98 -13.27
CA CYS A 416 23.28 -11.10 -12.32
C CYS A 416 21.89 -11.63 -11.88
N ASP A 417 20.80 -10.93 -12.23
CA ASP A 417 19.42 -11.40 -12.03
C ASP A 417 18.88 -12.15 -13.28
N LYS A 418 19.65 -12.23 -14.38
CA LYS A 418 19.30 -13.12 -15.49
C LYS A 418 19.46 -14.59 -15.07
N LYS A 419 18.53 -15.46 -15.49
CA LYS A 419 18.64 -16.90 -15.27
C LYS A 419 19.92 -17.45 -15.89
N GLY A 420 20.72 -18.12 -15.06
CA GLY A 420 22.08 -18.56 -15.37
C GLY A 420 22.86 -18.86 -14.08
N THR A 421 24.17 -19.04 -14.20
CA THR A 421 25.06 -19.44 -13.08
C THR A 421 25.36 -18.32 -12.08
N THR A 422 25.17 -17.05 -12.45
CA THR A 422 25.44 -15.89 -11.60
C THR A 422 24.25 -15.57 -10.69
N GLN A 423 24.52 -15.01 -9.50
CA GLN A 423 23.49 -14.50 -8.57
C GLN A 423 23.87 -13.11 -8.06
N CYS A 424 22.92 -12.19 -8.00
CA CYS A 424 23.11 -10.94 -7.27
C CYS A 424 23.05 -11.18 -5.75
N SER A 425 23.85 -10.45 -4.97
CA SER A 425 23.92 -10.56 -3.50
C SER A 425 22.99 -9.60 -2.74
N ASP A 426 22.40 -8.62 -3.43
CA ASP A 426 21.53 -7.61 -2.82
C ASP A 426 20.30 -8.20 -2.12
N GLY A 427 20.01 -7.63 -0.94
CA GLY A 427 18.83 -7.95 -0.16
C GLY A 427 17.56 -7.28 -0.69
N THR A 428 16.49 -8.05 -0.71
CA THR A 428 15.16 -7.69 -1.25
C THR A 428 14.26 -7.01 -0.20
N ALA A 429 13.20 -6.35 -0.65
CA ALA A 429 12.11 -5.86 0.22
C ALA A 429 12.60 -5.05 1.44
N GLY A 430 12.15 -5.38 2.65
CA GLY A 430 12.59 -4.73 3.89
C GLY A 430 13.97 -5.17 4.40
N ALA A 431 14.55 -6.25 3.85
CA ALA A 431 15.79 -6.86 4.34
C ALA A 431 16.98 -6.56 3.41
N LYS A 432 17.55 -5.36 3.51
CA LYS A 432 18.60 -4.89 2.59
C LYS A 432 20.01 -5.45 2.84
N THR A 433 20.25 -6.13 3.97
CA THR A 433 21.55 -6.76 4.28
C THR A 433 21.91 -7.79 3.19
N PRO A 434 23.06 -7.68 2.49
CA PRO A 434 23.42 -8.60 1.42
C PRO A 434 23.65 -10.03 1.92
N THR A 435 23.20 -11.01 1.14
CA THR A 435 23.55 -12.42 1.34
C THR A 435 24.75 -12.75 0.46
N GLN A 436 25.79 -13.34 1.04
CA GLN A 436 26.97 -13.74 0.30
C GLN A 436 26.63 -14.86 -0.69
N VAL A 437 27.13 -14.72 -1.92
CA VAL A 437 26.96 -15.70 -2.99
C VAL A 437 28.32 -16.30 -3.31
N ASN A 438 28.38 -17.62 -3.41
CA ASN A 438 29.57 -18.28 -3.92
C ASN A 438 29.71 -17.93 -5.41
N GLN A 439 30.86 -17.39 -5.82
CA GLN A 439 31.12 -17.21 -7.25
C GLN A 439 31.16 -18.59 -7.91
N SER A 440 30.32 -18.78 -8.93
CA SER A 440 30.34 -20.03 -9.71
C SER A 440 31.70 -20.17 -10.39
N ALA A 441 32.35 -21.32 -10.20
CA ALA A 441 33.64 -21.63 -10.79
C ALA A 441 33.54 -21.95 -12.30
N ASN A 442 33.10 -20.96 -13.08
CA ASN A 442 33.34 -20.90 -14.53
C ASN A 442 33.07 -19.48 -15.04
N GLY A 443 34.14 -18.75 -15.31
CA GLY A 443 34.10 -17.33 -15.68
C GLY A 443 35.49 -16.73 -15.79
N GLY A 444 36.38 -17.39 -16.53
CA GLY A 444 37.74 -16.90 -16.78
C GLY A 444 37.74 -15.61 -17.60
N SER A 445 37.63 -14.47 -16.93
CA SER A 445 37.95 -13.17 -17.52
C SER A 445 39.45 -12.93 -17.39
N THR A 446 40.17 -13.12 -18.49
CA THR A 446 41.57 -12.71 -18.60
C THR A 446 41.69 -11.18 -18.57
N SER A 447 41.92 -10.60 -17.38
CA SER A 447 42.47 -9.25 -17.27
C SER A 447 43.98 -9.32 -17.49
N GLY A 448 44.44 -8.94 -18.69
CA GLY A 448 45.85 -8.92 -19.04
C GLY A 448 46.54 -7.60 -18.69
N GLY A 449 47.73 -7.70 -18.10
CA GLY A 449 48.70 -6.60 -17.90
C GLY A 449 48.54 -5.80 -16.60
N SER A 450 49.61 -5.38 -15.91
CA SER A 450 51.05 -5.66 -16.05
C SER A 450 51.76 -5.41 -14.69
N GLY A 451 53.02 -5.84 -14.53
CA GLY A 451 53.81 -5.88 -13.27
C GLY A 451 53.91 -4.61 -12.40
N SER A 452 54.59 -4.62 -11.25
CA SER A 452 55.84 -5.34 -10.95
C SER A 452 56.16 -5.40 -9.44
N GLY A 453 57.08 -6.30 -9.05
CA GLY A 453 57.71 -6.38 -7.71
C GLY A 453 56.93 -7.20 -6.66
N GLY A 454 57.51 -8.13 -5.91
CA GLY A 454 58.90 -8.60 -5.81
C GLY A 454 59.39 -8.60 -4.36
N GLY A 455 59.38 -9.75 -3.68
CA GLY A 455 59.87 -9.86 -2.30
C GLY A 455 59.58 -11.21 -1.63
N SER A 456 60.62 -12.04 -1.47
CA SER A 456 60.68 -13.23 -0.60
C SER A 456 60.58 -12.84 0.89
N GLY A 457 60.34 -13.70 1.88
CA GLY A 457 60.16 -15.16 1.94
C GLY A 457 60.44 -15.67 3.38
N SER A 458 60.30 -16.99 3.63
CA SER A 458 60.45 -17.65 4.96
C SER A 458 59.33 -17.35 5.97
N GLY A 459 58.87 -18.25 6.86
CA GLY A 459 59.27 -19.63 7.14
C GLY A 459 59.37 -19.86 8.66
N GLY A 460 58.64 -20.82 9.21
CA GLY A 460 58.67 -21.12 10.65
C GLY A 460 57.52 -22.03 11.11
N SER A 461 57.84 -23.05 11.92
CA SER A 461 56.91 -24.11 12.35
C SER A 461 56.95 -24.31 13.87
N SER A 462 55.92 -24.97 14.40
CA SER A 462 55.86 -25.69 15.69
C SER A 462 55.85 -24.90 17.00
N GLY A 463 55.17 -25.46 18.02
CA GLY A 463 55.12 -24.89 19.38
C GLY A 463 53.95 -25.40 20.24
N THR A 464 53.91 -26.70 20.58
CA THR A 464 52.95 -27.29 21.54
C THR A 464 53.39 -27.12 23.00
N THR A 465 52.46 -26.79 23.91
CA THR A 465 52.34 -27.20 25.34
C THR A 465 51.17 -26.41 25.96
N GLY A 466 50.42 -26.84 27.00
CA GLY A 466 50.36 -28.13 27.68
C GLY A 466 49.66 -28.02 29.06
N GLY A 467 48.57 -28.79 29.28
CA GLY A 467 47.91 -29.03 30.60
C GLY A 467 47.21 -27.83 31.28
N SER A 468 46.43 -28.00 32.36
CA SER A 468 45.70 -29.16 32.92
C SER A 468 44.91 -28.73 34.19
N GLY A 469 43.71 -29.29 34.43
CA GLY A 469 42.87 -29.05 35.63
C GLY A 469 41.38 -28.97 35.24
N SER A 470 40.49 -29.93 35.51
CA SER A 470 40.15 -30.66 36.75
C SER A 470 39.54 -29.74 37.84
N ALA A 471 38.44 -30.04 38.55
CA ALA A 471 37.29 -30.95 38.39
C ALA A 471 36.30 -30.72 39.58
N GLY A 472 35.05 -31.18 39.48
CA GLY A 472 34.24 -31.62 40.65
C GLY A 472 33.17 -30.66 41.25
N GLY A 473 32.05 -31.25 41.71
CA GLY A 473 30.91 -30.59 42.40
C GLY A 473 29.59 -30.62 41.60
N THR A 474 28.62 -31.56 41.64
CA THR A 474 27.91 -32.27 42.76
C THR A 474 27.28 -31.32 43.79
N ASP A 475 26.03 -31.43 44.31
CA ASP A 475 24.81 -32.26 44.08
C ASP A 475 23.68 -31.71 45.01
N ALA A 476 22.36 -32.02 44.95
CA ALA A 476 21.43 -32.58 43.95
C ALA A 476 19.95 -32.49 44.46
N ASN A 477 18.97 -32.81 43.60
CA ASN A 477 17.56 -33.21 43.89
C ASN A 477 16.51 -32.21 44.45
N GLY A 478 15.24 -32.42 44.04
CA GLY A 478 14.05 -31.70 44.53
C GLY A 478 12.78 -31.95 43.69
N ASP A 479 12.21 -33.15 43.77
CA ASP A 479 11.00 -33.56 43.01
C ASP A 479 9.68 -32.90 43.49
N GLY A 480 8.68 -32.80 42.60
CA GLY A 480 7.32 -32.36 42.99
C GLY A 480 6.28 -32.20 41.85
N LYS A 481 5.47 -33.24 41.61
CA LYS A 481 4.22 -33.29 40.82
C LYS A 481 3.29 -34.32 41.50
N PRO A 482 1.95 -34.44 41.24
CA PRO A 482 1.06 -33.72 40.30
C PRO A 482 -0.35 -33.34 40.86
N GLY A 483 -1.26 -32.82 40.01
CA GLY A 483 -2.72 -32.72 40.26
C GLY A 483 -3.37 -31.39 39.80
N THR A 484 -3.94 -31.27 38.58
CA THR A 484 -5.37 -31.48 38.18
C THR A 484 -6.38 -30.41 38.63
N GLY A 485 -7.04 -29.69 37.69
CA GLY A 485 -8.26 -28.91 38.00
C GLY A 485 -8.74 -27.78 37.06
N THR A 486 -9.30 -28.13 35.88
CA THR A 486 -10.45 -27.44 35.23
C THR A 486 -10.31 -26.03 34.60
N SER A 487 -11.17 -25.77 33.60
CA SER A 487 -11.06 -24.71 32.57
C SER A 487 -12.04 -23.54 32.73
N ALA A 488 -11.58 -22.33 32.35
CA ALA A 488 -12.32 -21.25 31.66
C ALA A 488 -11.25 -20.28 31.10
N GLY A 489 -11.36 -19.63 29.94
CA GLY A 489 -12.54 -19.25 29.17
C GLY A 489 -12.56 -17.73 29.01
N GLY A 490 -11.60 -17.16 28.25
CA GLY A 490 -11.42 -15.71 28.14
C GLY A 490 -10.78 -15.28 26.82
N THR A 491 -11.61 -14.77 25.89
CA THR A 491 -11.16 -14.18 24.62
C THR A 491 -10.58 -12.79 24.85
N GLY A 492 -9.27 -12.63 24.66
CA GLY A 492 -8.60 -11.33 24.60
C GLY A 492 -8.96 -10.59 23.30
N GLY A 493 -10.13 -9.95 23.28
CA GLY A 493 -10.48 -8.96 22.26
C GLY A 493 -9.76 -7.66 22.55
N ALA A 494 -8.93 -7.18 21.62
CA ALA A 494 -8.29 -5.88 21.76
C ALA A 494 -9.37 -4.77 21.74
N SER A 495 -9.29 -3.82 22.67
CA SER A 495 -10.22 -2.71 22.74
C SER A 495 -10.04 -1.78 21.54
N VAL A 496 -11.15 -1.47 20.89
CA VAL A 496 -11.21 -0.55 19.76
C VAL A 496 -11.77 0.78 20.25
N ASP A 497 -11.06 1.86 19.96
CA ASP A 497 -11.52 3.22 20.20
C ASP A 497 -12.78 3.50 19.33
N PRO A 498 -13.93 3.87 19.94
CA PRO A 498 -15.19 4.05 19.21
C PRO A 498 -15.21 5.29 18.32
N ASP A 499 -14.39 6.31 18.61
CA ASP A 499 -14.35 7.57 17.88
C ASP A 499 -13.33 7.52 16.72
N THR A 500 -12.16 6.91 16.94
CA THR A 500 -11.09 6.82 15.93
C THR A 500 -11.08 5.50 15.14
N GLY A 501 -11.70 4.44 15.67
CA GLY A 501 -11.70 3.10 15.08
C GLY A 501 -10.33 2.41 15.12
N GLN A 502 -9.42 2.86 15.99
CA GLN A 502 -8.09 2.27 16.16
C GLN A 502 -8.10 1.14 17.21
N VAL A 503 -7.25 0.14 17.00
CA VAL A 503 -6.94 -0.86 18.03
C VAL A 503 -5.96 -0.21 19.02
N LEU A 504 -6.32 -0.16 20.31
CA LEU A 504 -5.41 0.31 21.35
C LEU A 504 -4.28 -0.72 21.49
N GLY A 505 -3.09 -0.35 21.06
CA GLY A 505 -1.91 -1.22 21.06
C GLY A 505 -1.13 -1.12 22.36
N ASP A 506 -0.97 -2.24 23.06
CA ASP A 506 -0.08 -2.35 24.21
C ASP A 506 1.36 -2.00 23.79
N GLY A 507 1.94 -1.00 24.44
CA GLY A 507 3.07 -0.26 23.89
C GLY A 507 4.42 -0.98 23.98
N ALA A 508 5.22 -0.89 22.92
CA ALA A 508 6.65 -0.50 22.96
C ALA A 508 7.35 -0.65 21.59
N SER A 509 7.40 0.40 20.78
CA SER A 509 8.61 0.73 20.00
C SER A 509 8.62 2.20 19.57
N SER A 510 9.72 2.90 19.92
CA SER A 510 9.97 4.26 19.48
C SER A 510 10.36 4.26 17.99
N GLY A 511 9.51 4.83 17.15
CA GLY A 511 9.80 5.09 15.75
C GLY A 511 9.02 6.33 15.30
N THR A 512 9.74 7.40 14.96
CA THR A 512 9.15 8.67 14.53
C THR A 512 8.42 8.52 13.19
N THR A 513 7.09 8.47 13.24
CA THR A 513 6.24 8.55 12.05
C THR A 513 6.25 9.97 11.48
N ASN A 514 7.14 10.20 10.50
CA ASN A 514 7.16 11.45 9.74
C ASN A 514 5.84 11.61 8.97
N VAL A 515 5.00 12.56 9.42
CA VAL A 515 3.76 12.91 8.74
C VAL A 515 4.09 13.80 7.54
N ALA A 516 4.29 13.17 6.38
CA ALA A 516 4.41 13.87 5.10
C ALA A 516 3.03 14.38 4.64
N ALA A 517 2.57 15.49 5.22
CA ALA A 517 1.38 16.20 4.77
C ALA A 517 1.68 16.95 3.47
N ASN A 518 1.46 16.29 2.33
CA ASN A 518 1.58 16.92 1.03
C ASN A 518 0.28 17.74 0.75
N PRO A 519 0.34 19.07 0.64
CA PRO A 519 -0.88 19.89 0.55
C PRO A 519 -1.68 19.56 -0.71
N MET A 520 -2.99 19.48 -0.55
CA MET A 520 -3.95 19.26 -1.62
C MET A 520 -4.39 20.59 -2.19
N ASN A 521 -4.27 20.77 -3.51
CA ASN A 521 -4.77 21.98 -4.15
C ASN A 521 -6.28 21.80 -4.38
N VAL A 522 -7.09 22.33 -3.46
CA VAL A 522 -8.55 22.25 -3.56
C VAL A 522 -9.01 23.19 -4.67
N GLY A 523 -9.31 22.62 -5.83
CA GLY A 523 -9.66 23.35 -7.06
C GLY A 523 -11.02 24.04 -7.01
N TYR A 524 -11.13 25.12 -6.24
CA TYR A 524 -12.22 26.09 -6.38
C TYR A 524 -11.79 27.23 -7.30
N GLY A 525 -12.59 27.47 -8.35
CA GLY A 525 -12.25 28.39 -9.44
C GLY A 525 -11.94 29.81 -8.99
N SER A 526 -10.90 30.40 -9.59
CA SER A 526 -10.62 31.84 -9.68
C SER A 526 -10.95 32.69 -8.43
N GLN A 527 -10.37 32.34 -7.27
CA GLN A 527 -10.37 33.15 -6.03
C GLN A 527 -9.55 34.46 -6.12
N LEU A 528 -9.41 35.05 -7.32
CA LEU A 528 -8.68 36.31 -7.54
C LEU A 528 -9.40 37.50 -6.88
N GLY A 529 -10.74 37.46 -6.85
CA GLY A 529 -11.57 38.51 -6.25
C GLY A 529 -11.38 38.64 -4.74
N MET A 530 -11.63 37.56 -3.98
CA MET A 530 -11.67 37.66 -2.51
C MET A 530 -10.28 37.80 -1.89
N ARG A 531 -9.26 37.07 -2.36
CA ARG A 531 -7.87 37.28 -1.90
C ARG A 531 -7.34 38.66 -2.27
N GLY A 532 -7.64 39.15 -3.48
CA GLY A 532 -7.28 40.50 -3.91
C GLY A 532 -7.94 41.58 -3.04
N ALA A 533 -9.24 41.45 -2.77
CA ALA A 533 -9.99 42.36 -1.91
C ALA A 533 -9.47 42.38 -0.46
N LEU A 534 -9.17 41.22 0.13
CA LEU A 534 -8.63 41.13 1.49
C LEU A 534 -7.20 41.71 1.58
N MET A 535 -6.35 41.48 0.57
CA MET A 535 -5.02 42.08 0.49
C MET A 535 -5.09 43.62 0.36
N ALA A 536 -6.00 44.13 -0.49
CA ALA A 536 -6.23 45.56 -0.64
C ALA A 536 -6.78 46.20 0.64
N LEU A 537 -7.76 45.57 1.30
CA LEU A 537 -8.30 46.03 2.58
C LEU A 537 -7.22 46.07 3.67
N SER A 538 -6.38 45.04 3.73
CA SER A 538 -5.23 44.98 4.65
C SER A 538 -4.26 46.12 4.41
N ALA A 539 -3.90 46.40 3.15
CA ALA A 539 -3.02 47.50 2.79
C ALA A 539 -3.61 48.88 3.16
N VAL A 540 -4.92 49.09 2.95
CA VAL A 540 -5.63 50.33 3.32
C VAL A 540 -5.67 50.52 4.84
N LEU A 541 -5.95 49.47 5.61
CA LEU A 541 -5.93 49.51 7.08
C LEU A 541 -4.53 49.83 7.61
N LEU A 542 -3.49 49.20 7.05
CA LEU A 542 -2.10 49.39 7.47
C LEU A 542 -1.61 50.81 7.14
N LEU A 543 -1.96 51.35 5.97
CA LEU A 543 -1.78 52.77 5.65
C LEU A 543 -2.53 53.70 6.62
N GLY A 544 -3.77 53.35 7.00
CA GLY A 544 -4.54 54.10 8.00
C GLY A 544 -3.86 54.16 9.36
N VAL A 545 -3.32 53.05 9.84
CA VAL A 545 -2.60 52.96 11.13
C VAL A 545 -1.24 53.67 11.09
N VAL A 546 -0.51 53.63 9.97
CA VAL A 546 0.80 54.29 9.85
C VAL A 546 0.67 55.81 9.65
N VAL A 547 -0.30 56.26 8.84
CA VAL A 547 -0.43 57.68 8.44
C VAL A 547 -1.39 58.46 9.35
N GLY A 548 -2.36 57.78 9.99
CA GLY A 548 -3.34 58.40 10.89
C GLY A 548 -2.72 59.14 12.08
N PRO A 549 -1.94 58.47 12.96
CA PRO A 549 -1.34 59.09 14.14
C PRO A 549 -0.49 60.35 13.85
N PRO A 550 0.43 60.38 12.87
CA PRO A 550 1.21 61.60 12.59
C PRO A 550 0.36 62.74 11.99
N LEU A 551 -0.73 62.46 11.26
CA LEU A 551 -1.66 63.49 10.79
C LEU A 551 -2.51 64.07 11.94
N VAL A 552 -2.99 63.21 12.85
CA VAL A 552 -3.72 63.64 14.05
C VAL A 552 -2.80 64.48 14.96
N ALA A 553 -1.58 64.02 15.21
CA ALA A 553 -0.59 64.76 15.99
C ALA A 553 -0.26 66.14 15.38
N ARG A 554 -0.05 66.21 14.04
CA ARG A 554 0.19 67.49 13.34
C ARG A 554 -1.01 68.45 13.43
N THR A 555 -2.24 67.95 13.28
CA THR A 555 -3.44 68.80 13.36
C THR A 555 -3.74 69.27 14.78
N MET A 556 -3.44 68.46 15.80
CA MET A 556 -3.50 68.87 17.21
C MET A 556 -2.42 69.90 17.56
N ALA A 557 -1.17 69.71 17.12
CA ALA A 557 -0.09 70.67 17.32
C ALA A 557 -0.37 72.02 16.64
N ALA A 558 -0.94 72.01 15.43
CA ALA A 558 -1.38 73.22 14.73
C ALA A 558 -2.53 73.96 15.45
N ARG A 559 -3.42 73.23 16.14
CA ARG A 559 -4.45 73.82 17.02
C ARG A 559 -3.85 74.41 18.30
N ALA A 560 -2.87 73.73 18.91
CA ALA A 560 -2.18 74.24 20.10
C ALA A 560 -1.43 75.55 19.83
N ARG A 561 -0.65 75.62 18.73
CA ARG A 561 0.05 76.86 18.33
C ARG A 561 -0.89 78.04 18.04
N ARG A 562 -2.12 77.78 17.58
CA ARG A 562 -3.16 78.83 17.40
C ARG A 562 -3.82 79.29 18.69
N ARG A 563 -3.63 78.59 19.82
CA ARG A 563 -4.11 79.02 21.15
C ARG A 563 -3.01 79.67 22.00
N GLY A 564 -1.74 79.40 21.72
CA GLY A 564 -0.60 80.01 22.43
C GLY A 564 -0.09 81.35 21.86
N GLY A 565 -0.80 81.96 20.90
CA GLY A 565 -0.45 83.25 20.29
C GLY A 565 -1.35 84.41 20.73
N ALA A 566 -2.00 84.29 21.89
CA ALA A 566 -2.86 85.31 22.49
C ALA A 566 -2.65 85.31 24.01
N ALA A 567 -1.46 85.73 24.41
CA ALA A 567 -1.05 86.12 25.76
C ALA A 567 0.08 87.16 25.61
#